data_AF-A0A1C6ARL5-F1
#
_entry.id   AF-A0A1C6ARL5-F1
#
_cell.length_a   1.000
_cell.length_b   1.000
_cell.length_c   1.000
_cell.angle_alpha   90.00
_cell.angle_beta   90.00
_cell.angle_gamma   90.00
#
_symmetry.space_group_name_H-M   'P 1'
#
loop_
_entity.id
_entity.type
_entity.pdbx_description
1 polymer ?
#
loop_
_entity_poly.entity_id
_entity_poly.type
_entity_poly.pdbx_seq_one_letter_code
_entity_poly.pdbx_strand_id
1 'polypeptide(L)'
;MCEELGTGWDKIVIACEISQLPAPKIELFETSTRVTLYSELPYTNMSPEDKLRACYLHACIKQVQGEQLTNSSLRERFGIKDSSAGSISRLIKDAVRLQLIKPLDPNTAPRYMK
;
A
#
# COMPACT_ATOMS: atom_id res chain seq x y z
N MET A 1 -9.03 -26.89 -6.18
CA MET A 1 -7.93 -26.29 -5.39
C MET A 1 -8.59 -25.35 -4.39
N CYS A 2 -8.59 -25.70 -3.11
CA CYS A 2 -9.13 -24.84 -2.04
C CYS A 2 -7.93 -24.20 -1.34
N GLU A 3 -7.91 -22.87 -1.27
CA GLU A 3 -6.84 -22.13 -0.60
C GLU A 3 -6.96 -22.24 0.92
N GLU A 4 -5.83 -22.04 1.62
CA GLU A 4 -5.84 -21.84 3.07
C GLU A 4 -6.56 -20.54 3.42
N LEU A 5 -7.37 -20.57 4.48
CA LEU A 5 -8.24 -19.48 4.91
C LEU A 5 -7.43 -18.18 5.06
N GLY A 6 -7.79 -17.14 4.30
CA GLY A 6 -7.21 -15.80 4.42
C GLY A 6 -6.08 -15.47 3.43
N THR A 7 -5.43 -16.46 2.81
CA THR A 7 -4.30 -16.20 1.88
C THR A 7 -4.71 -15.55 0.55
N GLY A 8 -5.99 -15.65 0.18
CA GLY A 8 -6.50 -15.05 -1.05
C GLY A 8 -6.35 -13.53 -1.09
N TRP A 9 -6.48 -12.85 0.05
CA TRP A 9 -6.32 -11.39 0.12
C TRP A 9 -4.88 -10.96 -0.14
N ASP A 10 -3.92 -11.64 0.49
CA ASP A 10 -2.51 -11.35 0.29
C ASP A 10 -2.12 -11.55 -1.17
N LYS A 11 -2.60 -12.64 -1.79
CA LYS A 11 -2.37 -12.93 -3.21
C LYS A 11 -2.93 -11.86 -4.13
N ILE A 12 -4.14 -11.37 -3.87
CA ILE A 12 -4.76 -10.30 -4.66
C ILE A 12 -3.92 -9.03 -4.57
N VAL A 13 -3.52 -8.63 -3.35
CA VAL A 13 -2.69 -7.43 -3.15
C VAL A 13 -1.34 -7.59 -3.84
N ILE A 14 -0.66 -8.70 -3.63
CA ILE A 14 0.64 -9.01 -4.27
C ILE A 14 0.52 -8.98 -5.79
N ALA A 15 -0.54 -9.58 -6.36
CA ALA A 15 -0.77 -9.55 -7.80
C ALA A 15 -0.94 -8.10 -8.31
N CYS A 16 -1.71 -7.26 -7.60
CA CYS A 16 -1.82 -5.84 -7.93
C CYS A 16 -0.45 -5.12 -7.86
N GLU A 17 0.38 -5.40 -6.86
CA GLU A 17 1.70 -4.76 -6.72
C GLU A 17 2.68 -5.18 -7.83
N ILE A 18 2.75 -6.47 -8.15
CA ILE A 18 3.61 -7.00 -9.22
C ILE A 18 3.20 -6.41 -10.58
N SER A 19 1.89 -6.28 -10.82
CA SER A 19 1.36 -5.69 -12.05
C SER A 19 1.23 -4.16 -11.99
N GLN A 20 1.69 -3.51 -10.93
CA GLN A 20 1.63 -2.05 -10.73
C GLN A 20 0.22 -1.47 -10.91
N LEU A 21 -0.80 -2.25 -10.58
CA LEU A 21 -2.20 -1.87 -10.63
C LEU A 21 -2.59 -1.09 -9.37
N PRO A 22 -3.68 -0.30 -9.42
CA PRO A 22 -4.30 0.21 -8.21
C PRO A 22 -4.56 -0.90 -7.20
N ALA A 23 -4.47 -0.55 -5.92
CA ALA A 23 -4.87 -1.45 -4.86
C ALA A 23 -6.35 -1.86 -5.02
N PRO A 24 -6.71 -3.11 -4.65
CA PRO A 24 -8.10 -3.53 -4.63
C PRO A 24 -8.92 -2.57 -3.77
N LYS A 25 -10.06 -2.11 -4.30
CA LYS A 25 -11.02 -1.34 -3.50
C LYS A 25 -11.97 -2.30 -2.82
N ILE A 26 -11.97 -2.26 -1.49
CA ILE A 26 -12.83 -3.09 -0.64
C ILE A 26 -13.96 -2.21 -0.12
N GLU A 27 -15.19 -2.60 -0.38
CA GLU A 27 -16.39 -1.91 0.07
C GLU A 27 -17.24 -2.88 0.89
N LEU A 28 -17.53 -2.50 2.12
CA LEU A 28 -18.35 -3.29 3.04
C LEU A 28 -19.80 -2.80 2.94
N PHE A 29 -20.70 -3.74 2.71
CA PHE A 29 -22.15 -3.56 2.77
C PHE A 29 -22.69 -4.41 3.93
N GLU A 30 -23.91 -4.12 4.38
CA GLU A 30 -24.51 -4.82 5.52
C GLU A 30 -24.53 -6.35 5.37
N THR A 31 -24.70 -6.83 4.13
CA THR A 31 -24.83 -8.27 3.82
C THR A 31 -23.77 -8.79 2.86
N SER A 32 -22.84 -7.93 2.41
CA SER A 32 -21.85 -8.34 1.40
C SER A 32 -20.57 -7.53 1.46
N THR A 33 -19.52 -8.06 0.86
CA THR A 33 -18.27 -7.35 0.61
C THR A 33 -18.04 -7.31 -0.90
N ARG A 34 -17.81 -6.12 -1.45
CA ARG A 34 -17.43 -5.96 -2.85
C ARG A 34 -15.96 -5.65 -2.94
N VAL A 35 -15.28 -6.34 -3.85
CA VAL A 35 -13.87 -6.12 -4.16
C VAL A 35 -13.78 -5.74 -5.61
N THR A 36 -13.26 -4.55 -5.88
CA THR A 36 -13.08 -4.04 -7.24
C THR A 36 -11.59 -4.01 -7.56
N LEU A 37 -11.22 -4.71 -8.64
CA LEU A 37 -9.91 -4.63 -9.26
C LEU A 37 -9.97 -3.64 -10.42
N TYR A 38 -8.89 -2.88 -10.57
CA TYR A 38 -8.76 -1.88 -11.63
C TYR A 38 -7.70 -2.33 -12.62
N SER A 39 -7.84 -1.89 -13.87
CA SER A 39 -6.76 -1.92 -14.84
C SER A 39 -5.67 -0.91 -14.47
N GLU A 40 -4.60 -0.87 -15.28
CA GLU A 40 -3.50 0.07 -15.11
C GLU A 40 -4.00 1.51 -14.97
N LEU A 41 -3.48 2.21 -13.96
CA LEU A 41 -3.73 3.62 -13.72
C LEU A 41 -2.43 4.25 -13.20
N PRO A 42 -1.82 5.20 -13.92
CA PRO A 42 -0.58 5.82 -13.51
C PRO A 42 -0.68 6.48 -12.12
N TYR A 43 0.40 6.44 -11.35
CA TYR A 43 0.46 7.06 -10.01
C TYR A 43 0.01 8.53 -9.99
N THR A 44 0.31 9.30 -11.05
CA THR A 44 -0.11 10.70 -11.17
C THR A 44 -1.62 10.87 -11.21
N ASN A 45 -2.33 9.87 -11.71
CA ASN A 45 -3.78 9.89 -11.93
C ASN A 45 -4.54 9.21 -10.79
N MET A 46 -3.86 8.51 -9.87
CA MET A 46 -4.47 7.94 -8.68
C MET A 46 -4.92 9.04 -7.71
N SER A 47 -6.10 8.85 -7.13
CA SER A 47 -6.61 9.73 -6.07
C SER A 47 -5.72 9.65 -4.81
N PRO A 48 -5.73 10.69 -3.94
CA PRO A 48 -5.02 10.62 -2.67
C PRO A 48 -5.47 9.45 -1.79
N GLU A 49 -6.76 9.13 -1.79
CA GLU A 49 -7.30 8.00 -1.04
C GLU A 49 -6.79 6.67 -1.57
N ASP A 50 -6.78 6.49 -2.90
CA ASP A 50 -6.24 5.26 -3.50
C ASP A 50 -4.76 5.13 -3.17
N LYS A 51 -3.96 6.21 -3.24
CA LYS A 51 -2.55 6.18 -2.83
C LYS A 51 -2.37 5.75 -1.37
N LEU A 52 -3.22 6.24 -0.47
CA LEU A 52 -3.19 5.87 0.95
C LEU A 52 -3.58 4.40 1.17
N ARG A 53 -4.65 3.93 0.53
CA ARG A 53 -5.06 2.51 0.57
C ARG A 53 -3.95 1.60 0.08
N ALA A 54 -3.32 2.03 -1.00
CA ALA A 54 -2.24 1.32 -1.67
C ALA A 54 -0.97 1.26 -0.78
N CYS A 55 -0.65 2.37 -0.10
CA CYS A 55 0.41 2.42 0.93
C CYS A 55 0.11 1.49 2.13
N TYR A 56 -1.13 1.52 2.64
CA TYR A 56 -1.56 0.68 3.76
C TYR A 56 -1.40 -0.81 3.45
N LEU A 57 -1.93 -1.26 2.32
CA LEU A 57 -1.87 -2.68 1.93
C LEU A 57 -0.43 -3.14 1.68
N HIS A 58 0.42 -2.27 1.12
CA HIS A 58 1.85 -2.57 0.99
C HIS A 58 2.53 -2.78 2.34
N ALA A 59 2.20 -1.95 3.34
CA ALA A 59 2.72 -2.11 4.69
C ALA A 59 2.28 -3.44 5.31
N CYS A 60 1.03 -3.85 5.11
CA CYS A 60 0.52 -5.14 5.55
C CYS A 60 1.30 -6.30 4.91
N ILE A 61 1.48 -6.29 3.59
CA ILE A 61 2.22 -7.35 2.88
C ILE A 61 3.66 -7.42 3.35
N LYS A 62 4.35 -6.27 3.46
CA LYS A 62 5.72 -6.24 3.96
C LYS A 62 5.82 -6.81 5.37
N GLN A 63 4.90 -6.44 6.26
CA GLN A 63 4.84 -6.99 7.61
C GLN A 63 4.63 -8.52 7.62
N VAL A 64 3.72 -9.04 6.80
CA VAL A 64 3.47 -10.48 6.66
C VAL A 64 4.73 -11.21 6.15
N GLN A 65 5.51 -10.56 5.29
CA GLN A 65 6.78 -11.07 4.77
C GLN A 65 7.97 -10.92 5.74
N GLY A 66 7.76 -10.32 6.93
CA GLY A 66 8.86 -10.01 7.86
C GLY A 66 9.75 -8.85 7.40
N GLU A 67 9.29 -8.08 6.42
CA GLU A 67 9.93 -6.90 5.87
C GLU A 67 9.27 -5.61 6.37
N GLN A 68 9.79 -4.47 5.91
CA GLN A 68 9.30 -3.15 6.29
C GLN A 68 8.93 -2.37 5.04
N LEU A 69 7.86 -1.59 5.13
CA LEU A 69 7.58 -0.56 4.13
C LEU A 69 8.69 0.48 4.21
N THR A 70 9.28 0.82 3.06
CA THR A 70 10.27 1.88 2.91
C THR A 70 9.89 2.79 1.74
N ASN A 71 10.52 3.96 1.65
CA ASN A 71 10.36 4.82 0.48
C ASN A 71 10.70 4.08 -0.83
N SER A 72 11.77 3.29 -0.84
CA SER A 72 12.18 2.53 -2.02
C SER A 72 11.19 1.43 -2.38
N SER A 73 10.73 0.63 -1.40
CA SER A 73 9.76 -0.45 -1.67
C SER A 73 8.43 0.10 -2.18
N LEU A 74 7.99 1.24 -1.62
CA LEU A 74 6.74 1.87 -2.04
C LEU A 74 6.86 2.52 -3.43
N ARG A 75 8.04 3.02 -3.82
CA ARG A 75 8.30 3.47 -5.19
C ARG A 75 8.28 2.34 -6.21
N GLU A 76 8.92 1.22 -5.88
CA GLU A 76 8.93 0.02 -6.71
C GLU A 76 7.51 -0.47 -6.99
N ARG A 77 6.70 -0.56 -5.93
CA ARG A 77 5.27 -0.89 -6.02
C ARG A 77 4.49 0.00 -6.99
N PHE A 78 4.76 1.30 -7.01
CA PHE A 78 4.10 2.24 -7.91
C PHE A 78 4.75 2.34 -9.30
N GLY A 79 5.89 1.68 -9.53
CA GLY A 79 6.64 1.78 -10.78
C GLY A 79 7.22 3.17 -11.05
N ILE A 80 7.54 3.95 -10.01
CA ILE A 80 7.99 5.34 -10.17
C ILE A 80 9.48 5.55 -9.86
N LYS A 81 10.07 6.54 -10.53
CA LYS A 81 11.50 6.88 -10.45
C LYS A 81 11.90 7.50 -9.10
N ASP A 82 13.21 7.50 -8.82
CA ASP A 82 13.80 8.12 -7.61
C ASP A 82 13.47 9.61 -7.46
N SER A 83 13.23 10.33 -8.56
CA SER A 83 12.79 11.74 -8.53
C SER A 83 11.50 11.96 -7.73
N SER A 84 10.70 10.91 -7.53
CA SER A 84 9.47 10.94 -6.73
C SER A 84 9.67 10.60 -5.25
N ALA A 85 10.92 10.45 -4.77
CA ALA A 85 11.19 10.14 -3.36
C ALA A 85 10.50 11.11 -2.40
N GLY A 86 10.49 12.41 -2.70
CA GLY A 86 9.84 13.42 -1.87
C GLY A 86 8.31 13.27 -1.77
N SER A 87 7.63 12.87 -2.86
CA SER A 87 6.16 12.64 -2.82
C SER A 87 5.82 11.37 -2.04
N ILE A 88 6.62 10.32 -2.16
CA ILE A 88 6.43 9.08 -1.42
C ILE A 88 6.69 9.26 0.08
N SER A 89 7.73 10.00 0.47
CA SER A 89 7.94 10.30 1.89
C SER A 89 6.79 11.10 2.50
N ARG A 90 6.13 11.98 1.73
CA ARG A 90 4.92 12.67 2.18
C ARG A 90 3.74 11.70 2.34
N LEU A 91 3.54 10.81 1.38
CA LEU A 91 2.49 9.79 1.44
C LEU A 91 2.63 8.87 2.67
N ILE A 92 3.85 8.42 2.98
CA ILE A 92 4.13 7.59 4.16
C ILE A 92 3.78 8.37 5.45
N LYS A 93 4.21 9.64 5.53
CA LYS A 93 3.89 10.52 6.66
C LYS A 93 2.39 10.74 6.82
N ASP A 94 1.67 10.90 5.72
CA ASP A 94 0.22 11.04 5.73
C ASP A 94 -0.46 9.76 6.24
N ALA A 95 -0.02 8.59 5.78
CA ALA A 95 -0.53 7.30 6.26
C ALA A 95 -0.28 7.10 7.76
N VAL A 96 0.90 7.48 8.26
CA VAL A 96 1.22 7.45 9.71
C VAL A 96 0.34 8.44 10.48
N ARG A 97 0.20 9.68 9.98
CA ARG A 97 -0.63 10.73 10.61
C ARG A 97 -2.10 10.31 10.71
N LEU A 98 -2.61 9.63 9.69
CA LEU A 98 -3.97 9.07 9.66
C LEU A 98 -4.10 7.75 10.44
N GLN A 99 -3.04 7.30 11.11
CA GLN A 99 -2.99 6.06 11.88
C GLN A 99 -3.31 4.79 11.07
N LEU A 100 -3.11 4.85 9.75
CA LEU A 100 -3.26 3.69 8.88
C LEU A 100 -2.09 2.71 9.05
N ILE A 101 -0.88 3.25 9.23
CA ILE A 101 0.33 2.46 9.45
C ILE A 101 1.10 2.97 10.67
N LYS A 102 1.88 2.10 11.30
CA LYS A 102 2.73 2.47 12.43
C LYS A 102 4.13 2.83 11.93
N PRO A 103 4.78 3.86 12.49
CA PRO A 103 6.19 4.11 12.21
C PRO A 103 7.02 2.94 12.75
N LEU A 104 8.08 2.60 12.02
CA LEU A 104 8.98 1.53 12.41
C LEU A 104 9.65 1.80 13.77
N ASP A 105 10.07 3.04 13.99
CA ASP A 105 10.60 3.51 15.26
C ASP A 105 9.81 4.75 15.70
N PRO A 106 9.04 4.67 16.80
CA PRO A 106 8.26 5.80 17.31
C PRO A 106 9.13 6.95 17.84
N ASN A 107 10.42 6.73 18.12
CA ASN A 107 11.35 7.76 18.59
C ASN A 107 12.17 8.39 17.45
N THR A 108 12.05 7.85 16.24
CA THR A 108 12.75 8.39 15.09
C THR A 108 12.11 9.73 14.69
N ALA A 109 12.89 10.81 14.77
CA ALA A 109 12.42 12.15 14.40
C ALA A 109 11.82 12.14 12.97
N PRO A 110 10.84 13.00 12.64
CA PRO A 110 10.16 13.02 11.33
C PRO A 110 11.08 13.14 10.11
N ARG A 111 12.35 13.50 10.34
CA ARG A 111 13.43 13.64 9.36
C ARG A 111 14.15 12.31 9.05
N TYR A 112 14.02 11.30 9.91
CA TYR A 112 14.71 10.01 9.83
C TYR A 112 13.76 8.81 9.73
N MET A 113 12.44 9.04 9.71
CA MET A 113 11.43 8.00 9.61
C MET A 113 11.68 7.19 8.33
N LYS A 114 12.22 5.99 8.49
CA LYS A 114 12.42 5.02 7.42
C LYS A 114 11.11 4.33 7.09
#